data_AF-A0A377XDM7-F1
#
_entry.id   AF-A0A377XDM7-F1
#
_cell.length_a   1.000
_cell.length_b   1.000
_cell.length_c   1.000
_cell.angle_alpha   90.00
_cell.angle_beta   90.00
_cell.angle_gamma   90.00
#
_symmetry.space_group_name_H-M   'P 1'
#
loop_
_entity.id
_entity.type
_entity.pdbx_description
1 polymer ?
#
loop_
_entity_poly.entity_id
_entity_poly.type
_entity_poly.pdbx_seq_one_letter_code
_entity_poly.pdbx_strand_id
1 'polypeptide(L)' 'MRDGDLIRVNGQTGELTLLVDEAELAARQPHIPDLSASRVGTGREMFGALCEKLSGAEQGATCITF' A
#
# COMPACT_ATOMS: atom_id res chain seq x y z
N MET A 1 -4.26 9.57 1.78
CA MET A 1 -4.82 9.85 3.12
C MET A 1 -3.87 10.77 3.86
N ARG A 2 -4.40 11.61 4.74
CA ARG A 2 -3.69 12.46 5.69
C ARG A 2 -4.34 12.29 7.08
N ASP A 3 -3.63 12.67 8.13
CA ASP A 3 -4.19 12.72 9.48
C ASP A 3 -5.46 13.60 9.51
N GLY A 4 -6.50 13.09 10.16
CA GLY A 4 -7.80 13.76 10.26
C GLY A 4 -8.78 13.46 9.11
N ASP A 5 -8.37 12.78 8.04
CA ASP A 5 -9.31 12.28 7.04
C ASP A 5 -10.29 11.27 7.68
N LEU A 6 -11.58 11.40 7.36
CA LEU A 6 -12.60 10.45 7.79
C LEU A 6 -12.61 9.24 6.85
N ILE A 7 -12.60 8.05 7.43
CA ILE A 7 -12.73 6.78 6.71
C ILE A 7 -13.96 6.05 7.24
N ARG A 8 -14.82 5.60 6.32
CA ARG A 8 -15.93 4.70 6.64
C ARG A 8 -15.49 3.26 6.39
N VAL A 9 -15.63 2.43 7.42
CA VAL A 9 -15.50 0.97 7.34
C VAL A 9 -16.89 0.39 7.55
N ASN A 10 -17.49 -0.20 6.51
CA ASN A 10 -18.79 -0.84 6.60
C ASN A 10 -18.64 -2.36 6.56
N GLY A 11 -18.66 -2.99 7.74
CA GLY A 11 -18.60 -4.46 7.84
C GLY A 11 -19.85 -5.20 7.36
N GLN A 12 -20.97 -4.51 7.14
CA GLN A 12 -22.21 -5.13 6.66
C GLN A 12 -22.24 -5.23 5.13
N THR A 13 -21.77 -4.20 4.43
CA THR A 13 -21.69 -4.18 2.96
C THR A 13 -20.32 -4.58 2.42
N GLY A 14 -19.27 -4.56 3.26
CA GLY A 14 -17.88 -4.79 2.85
C GLY A 14 -17.20 -3.55 2.26
N GLU A 15 -17.81 -2.37 2.34
CA GLU A 15 -17.27 -1.14 1.77
C GLU A 15 -16.21 -0.49 2.69
N LEU A 16 -15.12 -0.04 2.07
CA LEU A 16 -14.09 0.79 2.70
C LEU A 16 -13.95 2.08 1.88
N THR A 17 -14.29 3.22 2.47
CA THR A 17 -14.38 4.49 1.73
C THR A 17 -13.68 5.62 2.47
N LEU A 18 -12.82 6.36 1.75
CA LEU A 18 -12.27 7.64 2.21
C LEU A 18 -13.30 8.74 1.96
N LEU A 19 -13.73 9.46 2.99
CA LEU A 19 -14.76 10.49 2.90
C LEU A 19 -14.15 11.86 2.57
N VAL A 20 -13.53 11.94 1.39
CA VAL A 20 -12.95 13.15 0.81
C VAL A 20 -13.49 13.28 -0.62
N ASP A 21 -13.68 14.51 -1.09
CA ASP A 21 -14.06 14.75 -2.48
C ASP A 21 -13.02 14.17 -3.47
N GLU A 22 -13.46 13.63 -4.60
CA GLU A 22 -12.56 12.98 -5.55
C GLU A 22 -11.59 13.97 -6.21
N ALA A 23 -12.04 15.18 -6.52
CA ALA A 23 -11.18 16.20 -7.10
C ALA A 23 -10.14 16.69 -6.08
N GLU A 24 -10.53 16.81 -4.81
CA GLU A 24 -9.59 17.09 -3.73
C GLU A 24 -8.56 15.96 -3.60
N LEU A 25 -9.00 14.70 -3.59
CA LEU A 25 -8.11 13.55 -3.47
C LEU A 25 -7.12 13.47 -4.64
N ALA A 26 -7.58 13.69 -5.87
CA ALA A 26 -6.75 13.70 -7.07
C ALA A 26 -5.71 14.83 -7.07
N ALA A 27 -6.01 15.97 -6.45
CA ALA A 27 -5.08 17.09 -6.32
C ALA A 27 -4.01 16.86 -5.23
N ARG A 28 -4.19 15.89 -4.33
CA ARG A 28 -3.22 15.61 -3.26
C ARG A 28 -2.00 14.89 -3.83
N GLN A 29 -0.81 15.44 -3.57
CA GLN A 29 0.43 14.74 -3.86
C GLN A 29 0.61 13.55 -2.89
N PRO A 30 0.87 12.33 -3.39
CA PRO A 30 1.14 11.18 -2.54
C PRO A 30 2.48 11.37 -1.82
N HIS A 31 2.51 11.05 -0.53
CA HIS A 31 3.77 10.95 0.19
C HIS A 31 4.50 9.67 -0.21
N ILE A 32 5.76 9.80 -0.61
CA ILE A 32 6.64 8.68 -0.92
C ILE A 32 7.58 8.51 0.29
N PRO A 33 7.34 7.52 1.16
CA PRO A 33 8.20 7.31 2.33
C PRO A 33 9.57 6.80 1.90
N ASP A 34 10.62 7.22 2.62
CA ASP A 34 11.94 6.57 2.48
C ASP A 34 11.90 5.21 3.17
N LEU A 35 12.09 4.15 2.38
CA LEU A 35 12.07 2.77 2.84
C LEU A 35 13.48 2.16 2.93
N SER A 36 14.53 2.96 2.74
CA SER A 36 15.92 2.50 2.73
C SER A 36 16.27 1.63 3.95
N ALA A 37 15.86 2.06 5.15
CA ALA A 37 16.09 1.36 6.41
C ALA A 37 15.43 -0.02 6.50
N SER A 38 14.38 -0.29 5.71
CA SER A 38 13.70 -1.60 5.72
C SER A 38 14.34 -2.62 4.79
N ARG A 39 15.25 -2.20 3.90
CA ARG A 39 15.86 -3.05 2.86
C ARG A 39 17.09 -3.83 3.33
N VAL A 40 17.69 -3.45 4.46
CA VAL A 40 18.97 -4.00 4.93
C VAL A 40 18.89 -4.40 6.40
N GLY A 41 19.59 -5.47 6.77
CA GLY A 41 19.70 -5.94 8.14
C GLY A 41 18.89 -7.22 8.37
N THR A 42 19.40 -8.08 9.26
CA THR A 42 18.78 -9.37 9.58
C THR A 42 18.53 -10.24 8.32
N GLY A 43 19.38 -10.15 7.30
CA GLY A 43 19.29 -10.93 6.06
C GLY A 43 18.28 -10.43 5.04
N ARG A 44 17.61 -9.29 5.27
CA ARG A 44 16.59 -8.74 4.35
C ARG A 44 17.17 -8.36 2.99
N GLU A 45 18.45 -8.03 2.93
CA GLU A 45 19.15 -7.70 1.69
C GLU A 45 19.11 -8.86 0.67
N MET A 46 18.95 -10.11 1.13
CA MET A 46 18.84 -11.29 0.26
C MET A 46 17.50 -11.38 -0.48
N PHE A 47 16.48 -10.65 -0.03
CA PHE A 47 15.10 -10.78 -0.52
C PHE A 47 14.67 -9.64 -1.44
N GLY A 48 15.54 -8.66 -1.71
CA GLY A 48 15.20 -7.48 -2.50
C GLY A 48 14.56 -7.81 -3.85
N ALA A 49 15.17 -8.72 -4.61
CA ALA A 49 14.66 -9.14 -5.91
C ALA A 49 13.28 -9.82 -5.85
N LEU A 50 12.96 -10.52 -4.76
CA LEU A 50 11.65 -11.15 -4.57
C LEU A 50 10.60 -10.09 -4.24
N CYS A 51 10.92 -9.15 -3.34
CA CYS A 51 10.01 -8.07 -2.94
C CYS A 51 9.66 -7.14 -4.12
N GLU A 52 10.58 -6.90 -5.04
CA GLU A 52 10.32 -6.13 -6.26
C GLU A 52 9.38 -6.83 -7.26
N LYS A 53 9.16 -8.14 -7.10
CA LYS A 53 8.35 -8.97 -8.01
C LYS A 53 7.04 -9.46 -7.41
N LEU A 54 6.70 -9.08 -6.18
CA LEU A 54 5.46 -9.48 -5.54
C LEU A 54 4.24 -8.99 -6.31
N SER A 55 3.29 -9.89 -6.58
CA SER A 55 1.97 -9.57 -7.08
C SER A 55 1.11 -8.89 -6.00
N GLY A 56 -0.05 -8.37 -6.40
CA GLY A 56 -1.01 -7.80 -5.45
C GLY A 56 -1.48 -8.83 -4.41
N ALA A 57 -1.89 -8.37 -3.22
CA ALA A 57 -2.41 -9.25 -2.17
C ALA A 57 -3.62 -10.08 -2.65
N GLU A 58 -4.52 -9.46 -3.44
CA GLU A 58 -5.66 -10.13 -4.08
C GLU A 58 -5.25 -11.18 -5.14
N GLN A 59 -3.98 -11.18 -5.55
CA GLN A 59 -3.38 -12.15 -6.47
C GLN A 59 -2.46 -13.15 -5.74
N GLY A 60 -2.58 -13.24 -4.41
CA GLY A 60 -1.83 -14.20 -3.60
C GLY A 60 -0.39 -13.80 -3.23
N ALA A 61 0.02 -12.55 -3.49
CA ALA A 61 1.34 -12.03 -3.14
C ALA A 61 2.50 -12.95 -3.56
N THR A 62 2.47 -13.44 -4.81
CA THR A 62 3.49 -14.35 -5.36
C THR A 62 4.59 -13.57 -6.08
N CYS A 63 5.81 -14.09 -6.09
CA CYS A 63 6.95 -13.52 -6.85
C CYS A 63 7.33 -14.34 -8.09
N ILE A 64 6.59 -15.41 -8.39
CA ILE A 64 6.77 -16.23 -9.59
C ILE A 64 5.69 -15.92 -10.61
N THR A 65 6.08 -15.83 -11.89
CA THR A 65 5.16 -15.62 -13.02
C THR A 65 4.71 -16.99 -13.53
N PHE A 66 3.40 -17.17 -13.73
CA PHE A 66 2.78 -18.37 -14.29
C PHE A 66 2.39 -18.15 -15.74
#